data_AF-B5ZAJ7-F1
#
_entry.id   AF-B5ZAJ7-F1
#
_cell.length_a   1.000
_cell.length_b   1.000
_cell.length_c   1.000
_cell.angle_alpha   90.00
_cell.angle_beta   90.00
_cell.angle_gamma   90.00
#
_symmetry.space_group_name_H-M   'P 1'
#
loop_
_entity.id
_entity.type
_entity.pdbx_description
1 polymer ?
#
loop_
_entity_poly.entity_id
_entity_poly.type
_entity_poly.pdbx_seq_one_letter_code
_entity_poly.pdbx_strand_id
1 'polypeptide(L)'
;MKISFKCKLISVISIIGLSIIFATLTSCANLKQPRLYNSNWLVENANWKRNNFFRNPYKIHLEFARQLDDVLNFNELKKRLPKPMQNVKSFTEWSQKITQLIKDDVNNVAMLEGIQKMRKRKATVLVLENRDELVNNKENYNKFSILTPPDLPLIYSNPFTEVPGLGLNFPEPINEDVKDVIDRYQSIGHSALRTNPLESVLKQISSFYKTADYVFYMYDSNLFTSNKYKNNYRNRHQLFKKITSHKDFYPHKLLRNRYSKIIFIDRSLFWWGSFAMVGQSLIIKELLRIFASKEFSKIKWNYKPFDKSELINLFDHKPSIQERNSIIKSHYINENTTLDYGYKIVGTWADSIDHLISFGLKPDAIVDYASFNNISLKTQGFSNYLKKFVDYDKLEKTYKTPNDSEKSEFINKDFAIYAGAAYLLNSINKLIVIKNAGSWAIGTTQGINDPKTQFKTRINIAKSNL
;
A
#
# COMPACT_ATOMS: atom_id res chain seq x y z
N MET A 1 63.00 -43.28 37.01
CA MET A 1 61.57 -43.28 36.62
C MET A 1 60.81 -42.14 37.32
N LYS A 2 60.77 -40.93 36.75
CA LYS A 2 59.98 -39.81 37.32
C LYS A 2 59.64 -38.71 36.29
N ILE A 3 59.56 -39.07 35.00
CA ILE A 3 59.30 -38.10 33.90
C ILE A 3 58.00 -38.40 33.12
N SER A 4 57.45 -39.62 33.24
CA SER A 4 56.23 -40.01 32.50
C SER A 4 54.93 -39.36 33.03
N PHE A 5 54.87 -38.96 34.30
CA PHE A 5 53.62 -38.45 34.90
C PHE A 5 53.37 -36.96 34.62
N LYS A 6 54.44 -36.15 34.52
CA LYS A 6 54.31 -34.71 34.24
C LYS A 6 53.82 -34.42 32.81
N CYS A 7 54.28 -35.19 31.81
CA CYS A 7 53.79 -35.02 30.44
C CYS A 7 52.32 -35.43 30.30
N LYS A 8 51.89 -36.53 30.94
CA LYS A 8 50.47 -36.92 30.94
C LYS A 8 49.58 -35.91 31.66
N LEU A 9 50.03 -35.32 32.77
CA LEU A 9 49.27 -34.31 33.49
C LEU A 9 49.16 -33.00 32.69
N ILE A 10 50.23 -32.57 32.00
CA ILE A 10 50.20 -31.41 31.12
C ILE A 10 49.26 -31.66 29.93
N SER A 11 49.32 -32.84 29.29
CA SER A 11 48.39 -33.18 28.20
C SER A 11 46.93 -33.22 28.64
N VAL A 12 46.65 -33.74 29.85
CA VAL A 12 45.28 -33.78 30.40
C VAL A 12 44.78 -32.38 30.78
N ILE A 13 45.63 -31.54 31.38
CA ILE A 13 45.29 -30.14 31.70
C ILE A 13 45.13 -29.32 30.40
N SER A 14 45.92 -29.57 29.36
CA SER A 14 45.77 -28.92 28.05
C SER A 14 44.50 -29.38 27.35
N ILE A 15 44.12 -30.65 27.43
CA ILE A 15 42.87 -31.16 26.83
C ILE A 15 41.67 -30.64 27.62
N ILE A 16 41.70 -30.61 28.95
CA ILE A 16 40.64 -30.02 29.78
C ILE A 16 40.56 -28.50 29.56
N GLY A 17 41.69 -27.80 29.44
CA GLY A 17 41.75 -26.39 29.09
C GLY A 17 41.18 -26.11 27.69
N LEU A 18 41.50 -26.93 26.68
CA LEU A 18 40.90 -26.85 25.35
C LEU A 18 39.42 -27.21 25.35
N SER A 19 38.98 -28.14 26.20
CA SER A 19 37.57 -28.54 26.35
C SER A 19 36.76 -27.44 27.03
N ILE A 20 37.34 -26.74 28.01
CA ILE A 20 36.72 -25.59 28.67
C ILE A 20 36.74 -24.38 27.74
N ILE A 21 37.78 -24.17 26.92
CA ILE A 21 37.80 -23.12 25.88
C ILE A 21 36.77 -23.43 24.78
N PHE A 22 36.61 -24.69 24.37
CA PHE A 22 35.54 -25.07 23.43
C PHE A 22 34.15 -25.01 24.06
N ALA A 23 33.99 -25.37 25.33
CA ALA A 23 32.72 -25.26 26.05
C ALA A 23 32.34 -23.80 26.32
N THR A 24 33.33 -22.92 26.56
CA THR A 24 33.12 -21.47 26.71
C THR A 24 32.96 -20.76 25.37
N LEU A 25 33.65 -21.18 24.31
CA LEU A 25 33.42 -20.70 22.94
C LEU A 25 32.11 -21.23 22.35
N THR A 26 31.64 -22.42 22.72
CA THR A 26 30.30 -22.92 22.36
C THR A 26 29.21 -22.35 23.25
N SER A 27 29.48 -22.01 24.52
CA SER A 27 28.54 -21.24 25.35
C SER A 27 28.49 -19.76 24.96
N CYS A 28 29.57 -19.21 24.41
CA CYS A 28 29.60 -17.89 23.78
C CYS A 28 29.13 -17.91 22.31
N ALA A 29 29.14 -19.05 21.61
CA ALA A 29 28.45 -19.23 20.33
C ALA A 29 26.96 -19.57 20.50
N ASN A 30 26.57 -19.98 21.72
CA ASN A 30 25.17 -20.03 22.19
C ASN A 30 24.71 -18.71 22.83
N LEU A 31 25.54 -17.64 22.81
CA LEU A 31 25.02 -16.27 22.80
C LEU A 31 24.34 -16.05 21.47
N LYS A 32 23.11 -16.55 21.38
CA LYS A 32 22.12 -16.28 20.36
C LYS A 32 22.78 -16.00 19.01
N GLN A 33 23.09 -17.05 18.25
CA GLN A 33 22.74 -16.97 16.84
C GLN A 33 21.36 -16.32 16.82
N PRO A 34 21.19 -15.15 16.19
CA PRO A 34 19.89 -14.54 16.15
C PRO A 34 18.99 -15.62 15.58
N ARG A 35 18.03 -16.11 16.38
CA ARG A 35 16.93 -16.92 15.86
C ARG A 35 16.57 -16.24 14.55
N LEU A 36 16.71 -16.97 13.45
CA LEU A 36 16.12 -16.56 12.18
C LEU A 36 14.74 -16.04 12.56
N TYR A 37 14.52 -14.74 12.29
CA TYR A 37 13.32 -14.01 12.67
C TYR A 37 12.15 -14.95 12.49
N ASN A 38 11.50 -15.34 13.59
CA ASN A 38 10.49 -16.37 13.51
C ASN A 38 9.21 -15.71 13.06
N SER A 39 9.16 -15.32 11.78
CA SER A 39 7.92 -14.91 11.13
C SER A 39 6.84 -15.99 11.20
N ASN A 40 7.13 -17.19 11.75
CA ASN A 40 6.13 -18.20 12.02
C ASN A 40 5.01 -17.70 12.92
N TRP A 41 5.23 -16.78 13.88
CA TRP A 41 4.08 -16.26 14.65
C TRP A 41 3.11 -15.44 13.77
N LEU A 42 3.63 -14.77 12.72
CA LEU A 42 2.80 -14.11 11.71
C LEU A 42 2.17 -15.11 10.72
N VAL A 43 2.83 -16.25 10.46
CA VAL A 43 2.41 -17.25 9.47
C VAL A 43 1.46 -18.31 10.05
N GLU A 44 1.58 -18.64 11.34
CA GLU A 44 0.73 -19.54 12.12
C GLU A 44 -0.69 -18.95 12.28
N ASN A 45 -0.80 -17.62 12.27
CA ASN A 45 -2.07 -16.91 12.12
C ASN A 45 -2.50 -16.90 10.64
N ALA A 46 -2.93 -18.07 10.16
CA ALA A 46 -3.20 -18.45 8.76
C ALA A 46 -4.08 -17.51 7.91
N ASN A 47 -4.69 -16.48 8.51
CA ASN A 47 -5.53 -15.50 7.83
C ASN A 47 -4.74 -14.46 7.01
N TRP A 48 -3.44 -14.27 7.26
CA TRP A 48 -2.65 -13.21 6.62
C TRP A 48 -2.01 -13.57 5.27
N LYS A 49 -1.97 -14.87 4.94
CA LYS A 49 -1.36 -15.43 3.72
C LYS A 49 -2.18 -15.23 2.44
N ARG A 50 -3.46 -14.80 2.53
CA ARG A 50 -4.44 -15.08 1.47
C ARG A 50 -4.65 -14.03 0.37
N ASN A 51 -3.83 -12.99 0.22
CA ASN A 51 -4.00 -12.03 -0.89
C ASN A 51 -2.68 -11.43 -1.41
N ASN A 52 -1.74 -12.29 -1.85
CA ASN A 52 -0.43 -11.87 -2.38
C ASN A 52 -0.48 -11.08 -3.71
N PHE A 53 -1.55 -11.21 -4.49
CA PHE A 53 -1.70 -10.46 -5.74
C PHE A 53 -1.82 -8.94 -5.49
N PHE A 54 -2.64 -8.56 -4.50
CA PHE A 54 -2.95 -7.16 -4.17
C PHE A 54 -1.81 -6.37 -3.51
N ARG A 55 -0.73 -7.06 -3.16
CA ARG A 55 0.43 -6.51 -2.44
C ARG A 55 1.64 -6.31 -3.34
N ASN A 56 1.50 -6.64 -4.64
CA ASN A 56 2.53 -6.41 -5.65
C ASN A 56 2.05 -5.33 -6.64
N PRO A 57 2.42 -4.05 -6.42
CA PRO A 57 1.99 -2.96 -7.28
C PRO A 57 2.46 -3.10 -8.73
N TYR A 58 3.58 -3.81 -8.96
CA TYR A 58 4.12 -4.05 -10.29
C TYR A 58 3.29 -5.06 -11.09
N LYS A 59 2.73 -6.09 -10.43
CA LYS A 59 1.79 -7.03 -11.08
C LYS A 59 0.49 -6.33 -11.48
N ILE A 60 -0.03 -5.46 -10.62
CA ILE A 60 -1.22 -4.66 -10.90
C ILE A 60 -0.98 -3.76 -12.12
N HIS A 61 0.15 -3.04 -12.11
CA HIS A 61 0.50 -2.15 -13.21
C HIS A 61 0.72 -2.89 -14.55
N LEU A 62 1.35 -4.07 -14.52
CA LEU A 62 1.54 -4.91 -15.71
C LEU A 62 0.21 -5.41 -16.28
N GLU A 63 -0.72 -5.80 -15.41
CA GLU A 63 -2.04 -6.27 -15.83
C GLU A 63 -2.87 -5.13 -16.46
N PHE A 64 -2.77 -3.92 -15.89
CA PHE A 64 -3.34 -2.71 -16.51
C PHE A 64 -2.75 -2.45 -17.90
N ALA A 65 -1.43 -2.65 -18.06
CA ALA A 65 -0.73 -2.48 -19.32
C ALA A 65 -1.22 -3.44 -20.41
N ARG A 66 -1.38 -4.72 -20.06
CA ARG A 66 -1.90 -5.75 -20.98
C ARG A 66 -3.30 -5.42 -21.46
N GLN A 67 -4.15 -4.96 -20.55
CA GLN A 67 -5.51 -4.55 -20.90
C GLN A 67 -5.51 -3.32 -21.81
N LEU A 68 -4.62 -2.34 -21.59
CA LEU A 68 -4.45 -1.23 -22.54
C LEU A 68 -3.97 -1.73 -23.91
N ASP A 69 -3.01 -2.65 -23.96
CA ASP A 69 -2.54 -3.24 -25.21
C ASP A 69 -3.62 -4.03 -25.93
N ASP A 70 -4.54 -4.68 -25.21
CA ASP A 70 -5.65 -5.42 -25.80
C ASP A 70 -6.63 -4.48 -26.49
N VAL A 71 -6.98 -3.35 -25.85
CA VAL A 71 -8.00 -2.40 -26.34
C VAL A 71 -7.46 -1.41 -27.36
N LEU A 72 -6.29 -0.84 -27.08
CA LEU A 72 -5.76 0.28 -27.81
C LEU A 72 -4.74 -0.18 -28.85
N ASN A 73 -4.78 0.45 -30.00
CA ASN A 73 -3.76 0.28 -31.02
C ASN A 73 -2.53 1.12 -30.65
N PHE A 74 -1.60 0.51 -29.91
CA PHE A 74 -0.38 1.20 -29.47
C PHE A 74 0.39 1.82 -30.63
N ASN A 75 0.44 1.18 -31.80
CA ASN A 75 1.21 1.69 -32.95
C ASN A 75 0.65 3.02 -33.47
N GLU A 76 -0.67 3.17 -33.49
CA GLU A 76 -1.34 4.41 -33.88
C GLU A 76 -1.15 5.50 -32.82
N LEU A 77 -1.20 5.14 -31.54
CA LEU A 77 -1.01 6.06 -30.43
C LEU A 77 0.44 6.46 -30.21
N LYS A 78 1.41 5.65 -30.64
CA LYS A 78 2.82 5.78 -30.34
C LYS A 78 3.36 7.17 -30.61
N LYS A 79 2.95 7.81 -31.70
CA LYS A 79 3.41 9.16 -32.08
C LYS A 79 2.85 10.27 -31.19
N ARG A 80 1.69 10.03 -30.56
CA ARG A 80 1.02 10.96 -29.65
C ARG A 80 1.55 10.83 -28.22
N LEU A 81 1.96 9.63 -27.81
CA LEU A 81 2.46 9.36 -26.46
C LEU A 81 3.77 10.13 -26.15
N PRO A 82 4.10 10.35 -24.86
CA PRO A 82 5.33 11.01 -24.46
C PRO A 82 6.58 10.41 -25.07
N LYS A 83 7.60 11.23 -25.38
CA LYS A 83 8.87 10.82 -26.03
C LYS A 83 9.47 9.51 -25.48
N PRO A 84 9.55 9.29 -24.16
CA PRO A 84 10.09 8.04 -23.62
C PRO A 84 9.33 6.77 -24.05
N MET A 85 8.02 6.88 -24.28
CA MET A 85 7.15 5.79 -24.74
C MET A 85 7.21 5.57 -26.26
N GLN A 86 7.63 6.58 -27.02
CA GLN A 86 7.82 6.45 -28.47
C GLN A 86 8.95 5.48 -28.83
N ASN A 87 9.74 5.02 -27.87
CA ASN A 87 10.84 4.08 -28.08
C ASN A 87 10.50 2.63 -27.72
N VAL A 88 9.28 2.35 -27.27
CA VAL A 88 8.80 0.99 -26.98
C VAL A 88 7.77 0.52 -28.02
N LYS A 89 7.35 -0.74 -27.94
CA LYS A 89 6.40 -1.37 -28.87
C LYS A 89 5.02 -1.61 -28.27
N SER A 90 4.84 -1.45 -26.96
CA SER A 90 3.58 -1.72 -26.26
C SER A 90 3.52 -1.02 -24.89
N PHE A 91 2.32 -0.90 -24.31
CA PHE A 91 2.13 -0.50 -22.91
C PHE A 91 2.76 -1.51 -21.95
N THR A 92 2.70 -2.81 -22.27
CA THR A 92 3.32 -3.89 -21.48
C THR A 92 4.83 -3.72 -21.39
N GLU A 93 5.52 -3.45 -22.50
CA GLU A 93 6.96 -3.20 -22.52
C GLU A 93 7.30 -1.94 -21.69
N TRP A 94 6.50 -0.89 -21.82
CA TRP A 94 6.66 0.32 -21.01
C TRP A 94 6.48 0.05 -19.51
N SER A 95 5.47 -0.73 -19.13
CA SER A 95 5.18 -1.11 -17.74
C SER A 95 6.34 -1.88 -17.11
N GLN A 96 6.94 -2.81 -17.84
CA GLN A 96 8.13 -3.56 -17.40
C GLN A 96 9.32 -2.61 -17.21
N LYS A 97 9.53 -1.68 -18.15
CA LYS A 97 10.59 -0.67 -18.06
C LYS A 97 10.41 0.24 -16.84
N ILE A 98 9.23 0.82 -16.62
CA ILE A 98 8.93 1.64 -15.43
C ILE A 98 9.14 0.84 -14.15
N THR A 99 8.61 -0.39 -14.11
CA THR A 99 8.77 -1.29 -12.97
C THR A 99 10.23 -1.44 -12.60
N GLN A 100 11.11 -1.68 -13.59
CA GLN A 100 12.54 -1.79 -13.32
C GLN A 100 13.13 -0.49 -12.79
N LEU A 101 12.82 0.66 -13.40
CA LEU A 101 13.31 1.97 -12.95
C LEU A 101 12.90 2.29 -11.50
N ILE A 102 11.67 1.96 -11.11
CA ILE A 102 11.19 2.15 -9.73
C ILE A 102 11.90 1.18 -8.78
N LYS A 103 12.08 -0.09 -9.16
CA LYS A 103 12.83 -1.07 -8.36
C LYS A 103 14.26 -0.62 -8.14
N ASP A 104 14.92 -0.10 -9.17
CA ASP A 104 16.27 0.44 -9.08
C ASP A 104 16.33 1.61 -8.10
N ASP A 105 15.34 2.51 -8.12
CA ASP A 105 15.24 3.62 -7.18
C ASP A 105 15.05 3.15 -5.73
N VAL A 106 14.16 2.17 -5.49
CA VAL A 106 13.97 1.57 -4.16
C VAL A 106 15.25 0.91 -3.68
N ASN A 107 15.95 0.18 -4.56
CA ASN A 107 17.20 -0.50 -4.25
C ASN A 107 18.32 0.50 -3.95
N ASN A 108 18.47 1.57 -4.73
CA ASN A 108 19.44 2.62 -4.50
C ASN A 108 19.25 3.27 -3.13
N VAL A 109 18.00 3.57 -2.76
CA VAL A 109 17.67 4.09 -1.43
C VAL A 109 17.98 3.06 -0.34
N ALA A 110 17.62 1.80 -0.58
CA ALA A 110 17.91 0.72 0.35
C ALA A 110 19.42 0.48 0.53
N MET A 111 20.27 0.82 -0.45
CA MET A 111 21.73 0.70 -0.37
C MET A 111 22.41 1.92 0.23
N LEU A 112 21.69 2.94 0.67
CA LEU A 112 22.28 4.04 1.42
C LEU A 112 22.87 3.60 2.75
N GLU A 113 23.96 4.25 3.18
CA GLU A 113 24.71 3.84 4.37
C GLU A 113 23.83 3.89 5.63
N GLY A 114 23.01 4.94 5.78
CA GLY A 114 22.05 5.08 6.87
C GLY A 114 21.06 3.91 6.94
N ILE A 115 20.46 3.53 5.81
CA ILE A 115 19.48 2.44 5.74
C ILE A 115 20.14 1.09 5.96
N GLN A 116 21.32 0.86 5.37
CA GLN A 116 22.10 -0.35 5.61
C GLN A 116 22.44 -0.52 7.10
N LYS A 117 22.86 0.55 7.78
CA LYS A 117 23.12 0.53 9.23
C LYS A 117 21.85 0.17 10.03
N MET A 118 20.70 0.73 9.65
CA MET A 118 19.42 0.39 10.27
C MET A 118 19.09 -1.10 10.10
N ARG A 119 19.23 -1.66 8.89
CA ARG A 119 19.04 -3.09 8.63
C ARG A 119 19.99 -3.96 9.45
N LYS A 120 21.30 -3.66 9.43
CA LYS A 120 22.34 -4.40 10.17
C LYS A 120 22.06 -4.44 11.67
N ARG A 121 21.51 -3.35 12.23
CA ARG A 121 21.10 -3.25 13.65
C ARG A 121 19.71 -3.82 13.93
N LYS A 122 19.05 -4.39 12.93
CA LYS A 122 17.68 -4.91 13.02
C LYS A 122 16.68 -3.87 13.54
N ALA A 123 16.78 -2.64 13.03
CA ALA A 123 15.88 -1.57 13.42
C ALA A 123 14.41 -1.99 13.19
N THR A 124 13.58 -1.78 14.21
CA THR A 124 12.15 -2.14 14.18
C THR A 124 11.28 -0.93 13.88
N VAL A 125 10.27 -1.13 13.03
CA VAL A 125 9.29 -0.12 12.65
C VAL A 125 7.90 -0.66 12.95
N LEU A 126 7.07 0.14 13.63
CA LEU A 126 5.62 -0.06 13.70
C LEU A 126 4.95 1.04 12.91
N VAL A 127 3.88 0.68 12.19
CA VAL A 127 3.04 1.65 11.50
C VAL A 127 1.65 1.62 12.13
N LEU A 128 1.26 2.75 12.70
CA LEU A 128 -0.02 2.93 13.36
C LEU A 128 -0.95 3.70 12.43
N GLU A 129 -2.17 3.21 12.23
CA GLU A 129 -3.20 3.89 11.46
C GLU A 129 -4.24 4.52 12.40
N ASN A 130 -4.38 5.84 12.33
CA ASN A 130 -5.52 6.56 12.90
C ASN A 130 -6.48 6.96 11.77
N ARG A 131 -7.77 6.61 11.90
CA ARG A 131 -8.83 6.93 10.93
C ARG A 131 -9.81 8.02 11.39
N ASP A 132 -9.50 8.65 12.52
CA ASP A 132 -10.22 9.79 13.07
C ASP A 132 -9.47 11.09 12.77
N GLU A 133 -10.18 12.22 12.90
CA GLU A 133 -9.54 13.53 12.82
C GLU A 133 -8.54 13.67 13.98
N LEU A 134 -7.28 13.94 13.62
CA LEU A 134 -6.21 14.09 14.59
C LEU A 134 -6.26 15.49 15.23
N VAL A 135 -7.10 15.65 16.24
CA VAL A 135 -7.17 16.86 17.07
C VAL A 135 -6.45 16.66 18.41
N ASN A 136 -6.25 17.74 19.18
CA ASN A 136 -5.62 17.68 20.50
C ASN A 136 -6.60 17.13 21.57
N ASN A 137 -7.07 15.90 21.36
CA ASN A 137 -8.00 15.17 22.22
C ASN A 137 -7.45 13.74 22.43
N LYS A 138 -7.40 13.32 23.70
CA LYS A 138 -6.83 12.04 24.14
C LYS A 138 -7.45 10.83 23.50
N GLU A 139 -8.76 10.81 23.32
CA GLU A 139 -9.47 9.68 22.74
C GLU A 139 -9.13 9.56 21.26
N ASN A 140 -9.11 10.68 20.53
CA ASN A 140 -8.82 10.68 19.10
C ASN A 140 -7.37 10.28 18.79
N TYR A 141 -6.38 10.88 19.44
CA TYR A 141 -4.97 10.61 19.11
C TYR A 141 -4.47 9.25 19.62
N ASN A 142 -5.25 8.54 20.43
CA ASN A 142 -4.91 7.19 20.90
C ASN A 142 -5.72 6.10 20.20
N LYS A 143 -6.66 6.44 19.33
CA LYS A 143 -7.48 5.49 18.57
C LYS A 143 -6.73 5.03 17.31
N PHE A 144 -5.83 4.07 17.48
CA PHE A 144 -5.01 3.53 16.40
C PHE A 144 -5.05 1.99 16.32
N SER A 145 -4.81 1.49 15.11
CA SER A 145 -4.53 0.07 14.83
C SER A 145 -3.10 -0.07 14.28
N ILE A 146 -2.45 -1.21 14.50
CA ILE A 146 -1.15 -1.49 13.88
C ILE A 146 -1.35 -2.13 12.51
N LEU A 147 -0.71 -1.59 11.47
CA LEU A 147 -0.70 -2.19 10.13
C LEU A 147 0.35 -3.29 10.03
N THR A 148 0.00 -4.38 9.35
CA THR A 148 0.88 -5.55 9.24
C THR A 148 1.90 -5.42 8.11
N PRO A 149 3.03 -6.15 8.18
CA PRO A 149 4.10 -6.04 7.18
C PRO A 149 3.68 -6.23 5.72
N PRO A 150 2.79 -7.17 5.41
CA PRO A 150 2.40 -7.40 4.02
C PRO A 150 1.72 -6.20 3.32
N ASP A 151 1.18 -5.23 4.06
CA ASP A 151 0.52 -4.06 3.46
C ASP A 151 1.49 -2.90 3.24
N LEU A 152 2.74 -3.06 3.68
CA LEU A 152 3.78 -2.04 3.64
C LEU A 152 5.10 -2.62 3.10
N PRO A 153 5.09 -3.24 1.89
CA PRO A 153 6.28 -3.90 1.34
C PRO A 153 7.46 -2.94 1.20
N LEU A 154 7.21 -1.65 0.94
CA LEU A 154 8.26 -0.62 0.88
C LEU A 154 9.11 -0.52 2.15
N ILE A 155 8.54 -0.79 3.34
CA ILE A 155 9.28 -0.75 4.60
C ILE A 155 9.98 -2.10 4.85
N TYR A 156 9.22 -3.19 4.73
CA TYR A 156 9.59 -4.48 5.30
C TYR A 156 10.20 -5.46 4.31
N SER A 157 9.91 -5.36 3.01
CA SER A 157 10.46 -6.27 2.02
C SER A 157 11.97 -6.13 1.93
N ASN A 158 12.64 -7.26 1.72
CA ASN A 158 14.07 -7.27 1.43
C ASN A 158 14.33 -6.57 0.07
N PRO A 159 15.38 -5.72 -0.05
CA PRO A 159 15.72 -5.04 -1.30
C PRO A 159 15.92 -5.96 -2.51
N PHE A 160 16.22 -7.25 -2.29
CA PHE A 160 16.57 -8.17 -3.38
C PHE A 160 15.41 -9.11 -3.78
N THR A 161 14.16 -8.75 -3.46
CA THR A 161 12.98 -9.55 -3.80
C THR A 161 12.24 -9.03 -5.03
N GLU A 162 11.22 -9.78 -5.47
CA GLU A 162 10.33 -9.37 -6.56
C GLU A 162 9.63 -8.01 -6.29
N VAL A 163 9.31 -7.73 -5.03
CA VAL A 163 8.74 -6.46 -4.56
C VAL A 163 9.69 -5.85 -3.53
N PRO A 164 10.71 -5.08 -3.96
CA PRO A 164 11.75 -4.60 -3.08
C PRO A 164 11.23 -3.57 -2.08
N GLY A 165 11.95 -3.46 -0.96
CA GLY A 165 11.70 -2.48 0.08
C GLY A 165 12.99 -2.13 0.83
N LEU A 166 12.87 -1.42 1.95
CA LEU A 166 14.00 -0.99 2.76
C LEU A 166 14.59 -2.12 3.62
N GLY A 167 13.88 -3.23 3.80
CA GLY A 167 14.27 -4.38 4.62
C GLY A 167 14.34 -4.10 6.12
N LEU A 168 13.52 -3.17 6.61
CA LEU A 168 13.37 -2.91 8.05
C LEU A 168 12.48 -3.97 8.69
N ASN A 169 12.51 -4.07 10.02
CA ASN A 169 11.88 -5.20 10.72
C ASN A 169 10.58 -4.79 11.37
N PHE A 170 9.60 -5.67 11.35
CA PHE A 170 8.45 -5.59 12.25
C PHE A 170 8.82 -6.24 13.59
N PRO A 171 8.53 -5.62 14.74
CA PRO A 171 8.87 -6.21 16.03
C PRO A 171 8.05 -7.47 16.33
N GLU A 172 8.63 -8.41 17.06
CA GLU A 172 7.87 -9.52 17.66
C GLU A 172 7.10 -9.00 18.88
N PRO A 173 5.85 -9.46 19.11
CA PRO A 173 5.13 -9.12 20.33
C PRO A 173 5.80 -9.78 21.53
N ILE A 174 5.82 -9.10 22.67
CA ILE A 174 6.43 -9.60 23.92
C ILE A 174 5.50 -10.54 24.71
N ASN A 175 4.22 -10.58 24.33
CA ASN A 175 3.19 -11.44 24.91
C ASN A 175 2.10 -11.77 23.88
N GLU A 176 1.09 -12.52 24.29
CA GLU A 176 0.05 -13.05 23.42
C GLU A 176 -1.26 -12.23 23.41
N ASP A 177 -1.34 -11.11 24.16
CA ASP A 177 -2.58 -10.31 24.29
C ASP A 177 -3.13 -9.85 22.94
N VAL A 178 -2.24 -9.67 21.97
CA VAL A 178 -2.59 -9.24 20.62
C VAL A 178 -3.47 -10.26 19.88
N LYS A 179 -3.42 -11.56 20.24
CA LYS A 179 -4.16 -12.63 19.55
C LYS A 179 -5.67 -12.36 19.49
N ASP A 180 -6.22 -11.75 20.53
CA ASP A 180 -7.65 -11.41 20.62
C ASP A 180 -8.08 -10.27 19.70
N VAL A 181 -7.12 -9.46 19.25
CA VAL A 181 -7.36 -8.23 18.49
C VAL A 181 -6.71 -8.27 17.11
N ILE A 182 -6.18 -9.42 16.70
CA ILE A 182 -5.73 -9.62 15.32
C ILE A 182 -6.94 -9.57 14.39
N ASP A 183 -6.90 -8.68 13.41
CA ASP A 183 -7.92 -8.62 12.37
C ASP A 183 -7.71 -9.77 11.38
N ARG A 184 -8.82 -10.33 10.88
CA ARG A 184 -8.80 -11.35 9.81
C ARG A 184 -8.03 -10.89 8.58
N TYR A 185 -7.99 -9.59 8.32
CA TYR A 185 -7.46 -9.02 7.10
C TYR A 185 -6.61 -7.79 7.41
N GLN A 186 -5.32 -7.93 7.74
CA GLN A 186 -4.29 -6.90 7.47
C GLN A 186 -3.91 -5.94 8.62
N SER A 187 -4.57 -6.00 9.78
CA SER A 187 -4.21 -5.11 10.90
C SER A 187 -4.35 -5.81 12.24
N ILE A 188 -3.93 -5.09 13.27
CA ILE A 188 -4.10 -5.45 14.66
C ILE A 188 -4.92 -4.33 15.29
N GLY A 189 -6.10 -4.69 15.77
CA GLY A 189 -7.00 -3.85 16.56
C GLY A 189 -8.07 -3.11 15.78
N HIS A 190 -8.03 -3.07 14.43
CA HIS A 190 -8.92 -2.23 13.62
C HIS A 190 -10.41 -2.52 13.84
N SER A 191 -10.81 -3.79 13.84
CA SER A 191 -12.21 -4.17 14.06
C SER A 191 -12.62 -3.91 15.50
N ALA A 192 -11.74 -4.22 16.46
CA ALA A 192 -11.95 -4.01 17.88
C ALA A 192 -12.06 -2.52 18.26
N LEU A 193 -11.47 -1.60 17.47
CA LEU A 193 -11.65 -0.16 17.64
C LEU A 193 -13.11 0.32 17.46
N ARG A 194 -14.00 -0.50 16.87
CA ARG A 194 -15.42 -0.13 16.70
C ARG A 194 -16.28 -0.50 17.91
N THR A 195 -15.84 -1.49 18.69
CA THR A 195 -16.61 -2.07 19.79
C THR A 195 -16.01 -1.73 21.15
N ASN A 196 -14.68 -1.87 21.30
CA ASN A 196 -13.97 -1.52 22.52
C ASN A 196 -12.59 -0.88 22.21
N PRO A 197 -12.57 0.43 21.86
CA PRO A 197 -11.34 1.10 21.44
C PRO A 197 -10.23 1.09 22.47
N LEU A 198 -10.56 1.32 23.75
CA LEU A 198 -9.56 1.39 24.81
C LEU A 198 -8.91 0.03 25.06
N GLU A 199 -9.70 -1.03 25.20
CA GLU A 199 -9.18 -2.38 25.40
C GLU A 199 -8.28 -2.80 24.23
N SER A 200 -8.72 -2.56 22.99
CA SER A 200 -7.95 -2.85 21.78
C SER A 200 -6.57 -2.18 21.81
N VAL A 201 -6.53 -0.89 22.15
CA VAL A 201 -5.28 -0.11 22.20
C VAL A 201 -4.40 -0.57 23.36
N LEU A 202 -4.97 -0.91 24.52
CA LEU A 202 -4.21 -1.41 25.66
C LEU A 202 -3.57 -2.78 25.37
N LYS A 203 -4.28 -3.69 24.70
CA LYS A 203 -3.72 -4.98 24.23
C LYS A 203 -2.57 -4.76 23.25
N GLN A 204 -2.74 -3.88 22.27
CA GLN A 204 -1.66 -3.50 21.35
C GLN A 204 -0.43 -2.93 22.07
N ILE A 205 -0.63 -2.04 23.04
CA ILE A 205 0.47 -1.46 23.84
C ILE A 205 1.16 -2.52 24.68
N SER A 206 0.40 -3.39 25.33
CA SER A 206 0.94 -4.49 26.14
C SER A 206 1.85 -5.36 25.30
N SER A 207 1.37 -5.80 24.13
CA SER A 207 2.11 -6.70 23.25
C SER A 207 3.32 -6.08 22.57
N PHE A 208 3.33 -4.77 22.33
CA PHE A 208 4.42 -4.09 21.63
C PHE A 208 5.18 -3.07 22.49
N TYR A 209 5.06 -3.17 23.82
CA TYR A 209 5.71 -2.26 24.76
C TYR A 209 7.23 -2.23 24.54
N LYS A 210 7.77 -1.02 24.28
CA LYS A 210 9.20 -0.78 24.03
C LYS A 210 9.84 -1.67 22.93
N THR A 211 9.07 -2.04 21.91
CA THR A 211 9.57 -2.92 20.85
C THR A 211 10.08 -2.18 19.61
N ALA A 212 9.67 -0.93 19.38
CA ALA A 212 9.90 -0.20 18.13
C ALA A 212 11.03 0.83 18.23
N ASP A 213 11.94 0.85 17.25
CA ASP A 213 12.87 1.97 17.07
C ASP A 213 12.20 3.16 16.38
N TYR A 214 11.22 2.89 15.51
CA TYR A 214 10.42 3.91 14.83
C TYR A 214 8.94 3.57 14.88
N VAL A 215 8.12 4.59 15.12
CA VAL A 215 6.67 4.50 15.03
C VAL A 215 6.21 5.48 13.96
N PHE A 216 5.70 4.98 12.85
CA PHE A 216 5.05 5.79 11.84
C PHE A 216 3.58 5.96 12.22
N TYR A 217 3.22 7.17 12.63
CA TYR A 217 1.85 7.50 13.00
C TYR A 217 1.12 8.07 11.78
N MET A 218 0.32 7.23 11.13
CA MET A 218 -0.47 7.63 9.97
C MET A 218 -1.68 8.46 10.39
N TYR A 219 -1.81 9.64 9.80
CA TYR A 219 -2.97 10.52 9.91
C TYR A 219 -3.52 10.83 8.52
N ASP A 220 -4.81 11.14 8.39
CA ASP A 220 -5.38 11.53 7.10
C ASP A 220 -5.58 13.05 7.04
N SER A 221 -4.86 13.75 6.16
CA SER A 221 -4.97 15.20 6.06
C SER A 221 -6.36 15.69 5.64
N ASN A 222 -7.17 14.84 5.03
CA ASN A 222 -8.49 15.23 4.57
C ASN A 222 -9.54 15.20 5.70
N LEU A 223 -9.24 14.55 6.82
CA LEU A 223 -10.13 14.50 7.97
C LEU A 223 -10.12 15.78 8.80
N PHE A 224 -9.16 16.69 8.56
CA PHE A 224 -9.14 17.98 9.25
C PHE A 224 -10.35 18.83 8.86
N THR A 225 -11.24 19.07 9.81
CA THR A 225 -12.42 19.92 9.66
C THR A 225 -12.03 21.40 9.67
N SER A 226 -11.00 21.76 10.44
CA SER A 226 -10.46 23.11 10.45
C SER A 226 -9.57 23.40 9.25
N ASN A 227 -9.93 24.42 8.46
CA ASN A 227 -9.11 24.94 7.35
C ASN A 227 -7.68 25.31 7.79
N LYS A 228 -7.49 25.69 9.07
CA LYS A 228 -6.18 25.98 9.66
C LYS A 228 -5.21 24.81 9.54
N TYR A 229 -5.68 23.57 9.70
CA TYR A 229 -4.86 22.37 9.63
C TYR A 229 -4.97 21.67 8.28
N LYS A 230 -6.11 21.76 7.60
CA LYS A 230 -6.33 21.14 6.28
C LYS A 230 -5.36 21.66 5.21
N ASN A 231 -5.14 22.97 5.17
CA ASN A 231 -4.38 23.61 4.08
C ASN A 231 -2.95 24.03 4.47
N ASN A 232 -2.57 23.91 5.75
CA ASN A 232 -1.29 24.42 6.24
C ASN A 232 -0.47 23.35 6.96
N TYR A 233 0.59 22.89 6.29
CA TYR A 233 1.51 21.88 6.83
C TYR A 233 2.23 22.32 8.10
N ARG A 234 2.61 23.61 8.21
CA ARG A 234 3.30 24.13 9.41
C ARG A 234 2.39 24.06 10.63
N ASN A 235 1.11 24.39 10.47
CA ASN A 235 0.12 24.30 11.53
C ASN A 235 -0.13 22.85 11.95
N ARG A 236 -0.18 21.90 11.00
CA ARG A 236 -0.24 20.45 11.32
C ARG A 236 0.97 20.02 12.13
N HIS A 237 2.16 20.43 11.74
CA HIS A 237 3.39 20.07 12.45
C HIS A 237 3.42 20.62 13.89
N GLN A 238 2.87 21.82 14.13
CA GLN A 238 2.70 22.35 15.49
C GLN A 238 1.70 21.52 16.31
N LEU A 239 0.59 21.10 15.71
CA LEU A 239 -0.38 20.21 16.35
C LEU A 239 0.25 18.86 16.72
N PHE A 240 1.03 18.27 15.81
CA PHE A 240 1.74 17.01 16.07
C PHE A 240 2.72 17.14 17.22
N LYS A 241 3.49 18.23 17.29
CA LYS A 241 4.37 18.53 18.44
C LYS A 241 3.59 18.59 19.75
N LYS A 242 2.44 19.28 19.74
CA LYS A 242 1.56 19.37 20.91
C LYS A 242 1.07 17.98 21.35
N ILE A 243 0.52 17.19 20.44
CA ILE A 243 0.06 15.82 20.69
C ILE A 243 1.19 14.97 21.27
N THR A 244 2.38 14.99 20.66
CA THR A 244 3.53 14.21 21.15
C THR A 244 4.09 14.69 22.49
N SER A 245 3.78 15.90 22.94
CA SER A 245 4.24 16.37 24.26
C SER A 245 3.41 15.80 25.42
N HIS A 246 2.23 15.26 25.12
CA HIS A 246 1.34 14.68 26.11
C HIS A 246 1.87 13.35 26.65
N LYS A 247 1.93 13.21 27.98
CA LYS A 247 2.39 11.97 28.65
C LYS A 247 1.46 10.78 28.40
N ASP A 248 0.20 11.06 28.11
CA ASP A 248 -0.86 10.09 27.80
C ASP A 248 -1.01 9.81 26.30
N PHE A 249 -0.08 10.28 25.46
CA PHE A 249 0.07 9.83 24.08
C PHE A 249 0.67 8.42 24.06
N TYR A 250 -0.20 7.41 23.95
CA TYR A 250 0.15 6.00 24.05
C TYR A 250 1.19 5.49 23.05
N PRO A 251 1.31 6.00 21.82
CA PRO A 251 2.39 5.60 20.90
C PRO A 251 3.80 5.73 21.49
N HIS A 252 4.02 6.61 22.49
CA HIS A 252 5.30 6.66 23.22
C HIS A 252 5.66 5.34 23.92
N LYS A 253 4.65 4.59 24.38
CA LYS A 253 4.87 3.32 25.10
C LYS A 253 5.43 2.23 24.19
N LEU A 254 5.31 2.38 22.87
CA LEU A 254 5.82 1.43 21.89
C LEU A 254 7.32 1.64 21.60
N LEU A 255 7.85 2.83 21.90
CA LEU A 255 9.24 3.20 21.59
C LEU A 255 10.23 2.53 22.54
N ARG A 256 11.26 1.91 21.97
CA ARG A 256 12.26 1.15 22.73
C ARG A 256 13.10 2.01 23.68
N ASN A 257 13.53 3.20 23.23
CA ASN A 257 14.41 4.06 24.02
C ASN A 257 14.34 5.54 23.58
N ARG A 258 15.14 6.41 24.21
CA ARG A 258 15.18 7.86 23.94
C ARG A 258 15.62 8.26 22.52
N TYR A 259 16.25 7.35 21.77
CA TYR A 259 16.69 7.58 20.40
C TYR A 259 15.63 7.15 19.37
N SER A 260 14.60 6.42 19.82
CA SER A 260 13.47 6.02 19.01
C SER A 260 12.58 7.22 18.68
N LYS A 261 11.88 7.18 17.54
CA LYS A 261 11.14 8.34 17.01
C LYS A 261 9.72 7.99 16.61
N ILE A 262 8.79 8.91 16.90
CA ILE A 262 7.46 8.93 16.27
C ILE A 262 7.51 9.87 15.07
N ILE A 263 6.99 9.41 13.94
CA ILE A 263 7.02 10.13 12.67
C ILE A 263 5.61 10.17 12.13
N PHE A 264 5.02 11.36 12.06
CA PHE A 264 3.71 11.52 11.45
C PHE A 264 3.84 11.44 9.94
N ILE A 265 3.02 10.60 9.34
CA ILE A 265 2.99 10.42 7.88
C ILE A 265 1.56 10.48 7.38
N ASP A 266 1.38 11.08 6.22
CA ASP A 266 0.05 11.23 5.64
C ASP A 266 -0.41 9.87 5.09
N ARG A 267 -1.45 9.31 5.71
CA ARG A 267 -2.11 8.07 5.31
C ARG A 267 -2.44 8.08 3.84
N SER A 268 -2.89 9.23 3.36
CA SER A 268 -3.43 9.35 2.03
C SER A 268 -2.38 9.21 0.94
N LEU A 269 -1.13 9.62 1.23
CA LEU A 269 0.02 9.33 0.38
C LEU A 269 0.53 7.91 0.64
N PHE A 270 0.72 7.56 1.92
CA PHE A 270 1.51 6.40 2.30
C PHE A 270 0.81 5.07 2.02
N TRP A 271 -0.49 4.97 2.33
CA TRP A 271 -1.26 3.76 2.05
C TRP A 271 -1.51 3.61 0.56
N TRP A 272 -2.17 4.59 -0.05
CA TRP A 272 -2.59 4.51 -1.46
C TRP A 272 -1.40 4.51 -2.43
N GLY A 273 -0.38 5.32 -2.15
CA GLY A 273 0.82 5.35 -2.97
C GLY A 273 1.62 4.06 -2.91
N SER A 274 1.45 3.22 -1.88
CA SER A 274 2.15 1.93 -1.78
C SER A 274 1.64 0.92 -2.82
N PHE A 275 0.49 1.18 -3.45
CA PHE A 275 -0.09 0.29 -4.45
C PHE A 275 -0.03 0.84 -5.88
N ALA A 276 0.61 1.99 -6.08
CA ALA A 276 0.61 2.73 -7.35
C ALA A 276 2.04 3.11 -7.79
N MET A 277 2.28 3.36 -9.08
CA MET A 277 3.63 3.58 -9.63
C MET A 277 4.19 4.97 -9.30
N VAL A 278 3.43 6.03 -9.57
CA VAL A 278 3.83 7.40 -9.23
C VAL A 278 3.87 7.54 -7.71
N GLY A 279 2.90 6.94 -7.02
CA GLY A 279 2.85 6.85 -5.56
C GLY A 279 4.09 6.23 -4.93
N GLN A 280 4.56 5.09 -5.44
CA GLN A 280 5.79 4.43 -4.97
C GLN A 280 7.02 5.36 -5.07
N SER A 281 7.15 6.09 -6.19
CA SER A 281 8.22 7.08 -6.37
C SER A 281 8.16 8.23 -5.35
N LEU A 282 6.95 8.65 -4.98
CA LEU A 282 6.77 9.71 -3.98
C LEU A 282 7.06 9.21 -2.56
N ILE A 283 6.57 8.02 -2.20
CA ILE A 283 6.79 7.45 -0.86
C ILE A 283 8.27 7.19 -0.61
N ILE A 284 8.99 6.63 -1.57
CA ILE A 284 10.41 6.33 -1.36
C ILE A 284 11.25 7.61 -1.14
N LYS A 285 10.90 8.72 -1.81
CA LYS A 285 11.49 10.06 -1.57
C LYS A 285 11.19 10.54 -0.14
N GLU A 286 9.99 10.30 0.35
CA GLU A 286 9.57 10.70 1.68
C GLU A 286 10.23 9.85 2.77
N LEU A 287 10.35 8.54 2.56
CA LEU A 287 11.13 7.66 3.42
C LEU A 287 12.61 8.05 3.46
N LEU A 288 13.18 8.44 2.33
CA LEU A 288 14.56 8.93 2.25
C LEU A 288 14.75 10.22 3.07
N ARG A 289 13.83 11.18 2.95
CA ARG A 289 13.85 12.40 3.78
C ARG A 289 13.77 12.09 5.27
N ILE A 290 13.02 11.07 5.66
CA ILE A 290 12.85 10.64 7.04
C ILE A 290 14.12 9.98 7.59
N PHE A 291 14.69 9.03 6.87
CA PHE A 291 15.76 8.17 7.40
C PHE A 291 17.18 8.64 7.07
N ALA A 292 17.37 9.32 5.94
CA ALA A 292 18.70 9.70 5.45
C ALA A 292 18.67 11.04 4.70
N SER A 293 18.09 12.08 5.32
CA SER A 293 17.93 13.42 4.70
C SER A 293 19.24 14.01 4.15
N LYS A 294 20.37 13.77 4.82
CA LYS A 294 21.71 14.21 4.38
C LYS A 294 22.21 13.51 3.11
N GLU A 295 21.61 12.37 2.77
CA GLU A 295 21.95 11.57 1.59
C GLU A 295 20.98 11.85 0.42
N PHE A 296 19.92 12.63 0.64
CA PHE A 296 18.89 12.92 -0.37
C PHE A 296 19.46 13.51 -1.67
N SER A 297 20.42 14.45 -1.56
CA SER A 297 21.05 15.09 -2.72
C SER A 297 21.97 14.17 -3.53
N LYS A 298 22.32 12.99 -2.99
CA LYS A 298 23.23 12.04 -3.65
C LYS A 298 22.50 11.06 -4.57
N ILE A 299 21.17 11.01 -4.52
CA ILE A 299 20.40 10.07 -5.33
C ILE A 299 20.04 10.69 -6.68
N LYS A 300 20.46 9.99 -7.74
CA LYS A 300 19.93 10.18 -9.09
C LYS A 300 18.72 9.25 -9.27
N TRP A 301 17.54 9.84 -9.35
CA TRP A 301 16.29 9.11 -9.60
C TRP A 301 16.24 8.62 -11.04
N ASN A 302 16.01 7.33 -11.21
CA ASN A 302 15.88 6.66 -12.50
C ASN A 302 14.46 6.85 -13.04
N TYR A 303 13.44 6.66 -12.20
CA TYR A 303 12.06 6.90 -12.60
C TYR A 303 11.66 8.35 -12.36
N LYS A 304 11.11 8.97 -13.41
CA LYS A 304 10.50 10.29 -13.39
C LYS A 304 9.07 10.17 -13.91
N PRO A 305 8.05 10.45 -13.08
CA PRO A 305 6.69 10.58 -13.57
C PRO A 305 6.61 11.66 -14.65
N PHE A 306 5.68 11.50 -15.59
CA PHE A 306 5.41 12.50 -16.61
C PHE A 306 4.81 13.76 -16.00
N ASP A 307 5.25 14.92 -16.48
CA ASP A 307 4.68 16.21 -16.11
C ASP A 307 3.33 16.45 -16.79
N LYS A 308 2.53 17.39 -16.25
CA LYS A 308 1.20 17.75 -16.79
C LYS A 308 1.18 18.00 -18.28
N SER A 309 2.22 18.66 -18.80
CA SER A 309 2.34 19.04 -20.22
C SER A 309 2.72 17.88 -21.12
N GLU A 310 3.21 16.77 -20.55
CA GLU A 310 3.57 15.58 -21.31
C GLU A 310 2.39 14.61 -21.46
N LEU A 311 1.42 14.66 -20.55
CA LEU A 311 0.27 13.78 -20.59
C LEU A 311 -0.66 14.12 -21.76
N ILE A 312 -1.17 13.08 -22.42
CA ILE A 312 -2.15 13.21 -23.49
C ILE A 312 -3.53 12.75 -23.04
N ASN A 313 -4.54 13.48 -23.52
CA ASN A 313 -5.93 13.00 -23.54
C ASN A 313 -6.11 12.18 -24.82
N LEU A 314 -6.63 10.96 -24.71
CA LEU A 314 -6.86 10.14 -25.91
C LEU A 314 -7.98 10.74 -26.78
N PHE A 315 -8.97 11.38 -26.16
CA PHE A 315 -10.17 11.88 -26.80
C PHE A 315 -10.57 13.25 -26.25
N ASP A 316 -9.62 14.20 -26.23
CA ASP A 316 -9.84 15.58 -25.75
C ASP A 316 -10.86 16.36 -26.61
N HIS A 317 -11.20 15.81 -27.77
CA HIS A 317 -12.17 16.30 -28.74
C HIS A 317 -13.16 15.18 -29.07
N LYS A 318 -14.29 15.50 -29.71
CA LYS A 318 -15.20 14.48 -30.27
C LYS A 318 -14.45 13.79 -31.43
N PRO A 319 -13.88 12.58 -31.24
CA PRO A 319 -13.04 11.98 -32.28
C PRO A 319 -13.91 11.60 -33.47
N SER A 320 -13.37 11.69 -34.69
CA SER A 320 -14.06 11.16 -35.86
C SER A 320 -14.18 9.63 -35.77
N ILE A 321 -15.13 9.05 -36.50
CA ILE A 321 -15.26 7.58 -36.62
C ILE A 321 -13.95 6.95 -37.12
N GLN A 322 -13.26 7.61 -38.05
CA GLN A 322 -11.99 7.13 -38.59
C GLN A 322 -10.88 7.14 -37.54
N GLU A 323 -10.75 8.24 -36.78
CA GLU A 323 -9.76 8.35 -35.71
C GLU A 323 -10.02 7.36 -34.58
N ARG A 324 -11.28 7.13 -34.25
CA ARG A 324 -11.67 6.08 -33.32
C ARG A 324 -11.22 4.71 -33.82
N ASN A 325 -11.56 4.38 -35.06
CA ASN A 325 -11.27 3.06 -35.64
C ASN A 325 -9.76 2.81 -35.80
N SER A 326 -8.93 3.87 -35.82
CA SER A 326 -7.47 3.71 -35.79
C SER A 326 -6.96 3.50 -34.36
N ILE A 327 -7.49 4.22 -33.37
CA ILE A 327 -7.02 4.16 -31.97
C ILE A 327 -7.52 2.92 -31.23
N ILE A 328 -8.75 2.49 -31.47
CA ILE A 328 -9.39 1.34 -30.80
C ILE A 328 -9.32 0.14 -31.73
N LYS A 329 -8.95 -1.04 -31.23
CA LYS A 329 -8.95 -2.25 -32.05
C LYS A 329 -10.37 -2.65 -32.46
N SER A 330 -10.53 -3.04 -33.71
CA SER A 330 -11.83 -3.26 -34.38
C SER A 330 -12.79 -4.20 -33.65
N HIS A 331 -12.31 -5.27 -33.00
CA HIS A 331 -13.15 -6.23 -32.27
C HIS A 331 -13.79 -5.67 -31.00
N TYR A 332 -13.42 -4.46 -30.59
CA TYR A 332 -14.06 -3.72 -29.50
C TYR A 332 -15.00 -2.61 -30.01
N ILE A 333 -15.11 -2.41 -31.32
CA ILE A 333 -15.96 -1.38 -31.92
C ILE A 333 -17.30 -2.00 -32.27
N ASN A 334 -18.37 -1.53 -31.64
CA ASN A 334 -19.73 -1.86 -32.06
C ASN A 334 -20.18 -0.86 -33.13
N GLU A 335 -20.25 -1.32 -34.39
CA GLU A 335 -20.58 -0.49 -35.56
C GLU A 335 -22.01 0.06 -35.53
N ASN A 336 -22.91 -0.54 -34.74
CA ASN A 336 -24.34 -0.22 -34.73
C ASN A 336 -24.77 0.77 -33.62
N THR A 337 -23.81 1.39 -32.93
CA THR A 337 -24.08 2.30 -31.80
C THR A 337 -23.82 3.76 -32.16
N THR A 338 -24.87 4.59 -32.16
CA THR A 338 -24.77 6.06 -32.17
C THR A 338 -24.41 6.55 -30.78
N LEU A 339 -23.30 7.30 -30.63
CA LEU A 339 -22.83 7.71 -29.31
C LEU A 339 -23.31 9.08 -28.87
N ASP A 340 -23.98 9.16 -27.72
CA ASP A 340 -24.44 10.40 -27.08
C ASP A 340 -23.33 11.09 -26.24
N TYR A 341 -22.41 10.33 -25.63
CA TYR A 341 -21.38 10.82 -24.68
C TYR A 341 -19.93 10.80 -25.17
N GLY A 342 -19.65 10.29 -26.37
CA GLY A 342 -18.30 10.26 -26.95
C GLY A 342 -17.36 9.23 -26.29
N TYR A 343 -16.26 8.93 -26.98
CA TYR A 343 -15.20 8.04 -26.48
C TYR A 343 -14.40 8.76 -25.41
N LYS A 344 -14.37 8.26 -24.16
CA LYS A 344 -13.64 8.91 -23.05
C LYS A 344 -12.94 7.87 -22.17
N ILE A 345 -11.75 8.19 -21.66
CA ILE A 345 -11.15 7.49 -20.52
C ILE A 345 -11.71 8.10 -19.23
N VAL A 346 -12.31 7.26 -18.42
CA VAL A 346 -12.89 7.63 -17.13
C VAL A 346 -12.02 7.11 -15.99
N GLY A 347 -11.36 8.04 -15.29
CA GLY A 347 -10.64 7.75 -14.06
C GLY A 347 -11.61 7.70 -12.87
N THR A 348 -11.71 6.55 -12.20
CA THR A 348 -12.69 6.38 -11.10
C THR A 348 -12.06 6.36 -9.71
N TRP A 349 -10.75 6.13 -9.59
CA TRP A 349 -10.02 6.06 -8.33
C TRP A 349 -8.63 6.68 -8.46
N ALA A 350 -8.03 7.08 -7.33
CA ALA A 350 -6.72 7.74 -7.35
C ALA A 350 -5.59 6.83 -7.84
N ASP A 351 -5.66 5.53 -7.55
CA ASP A 351 -4.72 4.52 -8.05
C ASP A 351 -4.86 4.28 -9.56
N SER A 352 -6.06 4.36 -10.11
CA SER A 352 -6.29 4.19 -11.55
C SER A 352 -5.80 5.40 -12.33
N ILE A 353 -5.98 6.60 -11.78
CA ILE A 353 -5.39 7.83 -12.31
C ILE A 353 -3.85 7.77 -12.25
N ASP A 354 -3.26 7.23 -11.17
CA ASP A 354 -1.81 6.98 -11.09
C ASP A 354 -1.30 6.14 -12.25
N HIS A 355 -1.97 5.02 -12.53
CA HIS A 355 -1.58 4.13 -13.61
C HIS A 355 -1.70 4.81 -14.97
N LEU A 356 -2.78 5.55 -15.23
CA LEU A 356 -2.92 6.35 -16.46
C LEU A 356 -1.75 7.33 -16.61
N ILE A 357 -1.43 8.08 -15.57
CA ILE A 357 -0.30 9.02 -15.56
C ILE A 357 1.00 8.28 -15.85
N SER A 358 1.23 7.11 -15.27
CA SER A 358 2.44 6.32 -15.54
C SER A 358 2.54 5.83 -16.98
N PHE A 359 1.40 5.74 -17.71
CA PHE A 359 1.33 5.45 -19.15
C PHE A 359 1.29 6.72 -20.02
N GLY A 360 1.54 7.90 -19.47
CA GLY A 360 1.50 9.15 -20.24
C GLY A 360 0.08 9.58 -20.65
N LEU A 361 -0.94 8.97 -20.05
CA LEU A 361 -2.35 9.22 -20.33
C LEU A 361 -2.94 10.08 -19.22
N LYS A 362 -3.76 11.06 -19.60
CA LYS A 362 -4.62 11.80 -18.70
C LYS A 362 -6.06 11.29 -18.89
N PRO A 363 -6.86 11.18 -17.80
CA PRO A 363 -8.28 10.87 -17.94
C PRO A 363 -9.02 12.02 -18.64
N ASP A 364 -9.95 11.69 -19.53
CA ASP A 364 -10.83 12.67 -20.18
C ASP A 364 -11.94 13.13 -19.21
N ALA A 365 -12.45 12.20 -18.41
CA ALA A 365 -13.42 12.46 -17.37
C ALA A 365 -13.06 11.73 -16.06
N ILE A 366 -13.64 12.20 -14.97
CA ILE A 366 -13.54 11.57 -13.66
C ILE A 366 -14.92 11.34 -13.08
N VAL A 367 -15.11 10.18 -12.44
CA VAL A 367 -16.32 9.96 -11.64
C VAL A 367 -16.12 10.69 -10.31
N ASP A 368 -16.74 11.86 -10.21
CA ASP A 368 -16.89 12.60 -8.96
C ASP A 368 -18.11 12.04 -8.21
N TYR A 369 -18.02 10.76 -7.83
CA TYR A 369 -18.83 10.24 -6.73
C TYR A 369 -18.50 11.13 -5.53
N ALA A 370 -19.39 11.21 -4.55
CA ALA A 370 -19.12 11.77 -3.23
C ALA A 370 -17.76 11.33 -2.59
N SER A 371 -16.97 10.43 -3.17
CA SER A 371 -15.58 10.13 -2.85
C SER A 371 -14.55 11.18 -3.29
N PHE A 372 -14.81 12.01 -4.31
CA PHE A 372 -13.87 13.07 -4.73
C PHE A 372 -14.23 14.43 -4.09
N ASN A 373 -15.52 14.76 -3.94
CA ASN A 373 -15.98 16.02 -3.34
C ASN A 373 -16.87 15.94 -2.07
N ASN A 374 -17.30 14.76 -1.57
CA ASN A 374 -17.90 14.69 -0.23
C ASN A 374 -16.80 14.51 0.81
N ILE A 375 -16.54 15.59 1.53
CA ILE A 375 -15.61 15.68 2.67
C ILE A 375 -15.90 14.59 3.72
N SER A 376 -17.09 13.97 3.72
CA SER A 376 -17.47 12.89 4.64
C SER A 376 -16.99 11.48 4.24
N LEU A 377 -16.57 11.22 2.99
CA LEU A 377 -16.14 9.88 2.52
C LEU A 377 -14.66 9.80 2.13
N LYS A 378 -13.79 10.02 3.13
CA LYS A 378 -12.53 9.30 3.51
C LYS A 378 -11.68 8.52 2.47
N THR A 379 -11.76 8.75 1.16
CA THR A 379 -11.08 7.88 0.17
C THR A 379 -9.90 8.49 -0.58
N GLN A 380 -9.62 9.80 -0.55
CA GLN A 380 -8.63 10.32 -1.49
C GLN A 380 -7.80 11.50 -1.00
N GLY A 381 -6.61 11.25 -0.48
CA GLY A 381 -5.58 12.30 -0.38
C GLY A 381 -4.34 12.02 -1.23
N PHE A 382 -4.23 10.84 -1.85
CA PHE A 382 -3.33 10.67 -2.99
C PHE A 382 -3.69 11.62 -4.14
N SER A 383 -4.98 11.95 -4.31
CA SER A 383 -5.47 12.94 -5.27
C SER A 383 -4.79 14.30 -5.13
N ASN A 384 -4.49 14.77 -3.91
CA ASN A 384 -3.77 16.03 -3.70
C ASN A 384 -2.33 15.98 -4.25
N TYR A 385 -1.70 14.81 -4.22
CA TYR A 385 -0.38 14.61 -4.83
C TYR A 385 -0.49 14.48 -6.34
N LEU A 386 -1.56 13.86 -6.84
CA LEU A 386 -1.86 13.76 -8.27
C LEU A 386 -2.22 15.08 -8.94
N LYS A 387 -2.74 16.07 -8.19
CA LYS A 387 -2.94 17.45 -8.68
C LYS A 387 -1.66 18.11 -9.19
N LYS A 388 -0.47 17.58 -8.86
CA LYS A 388 0.80 18.02 -9.44
C LYS A 388 1.01 17.51 -10.87
N PHE A 389 0.37 16.40 -11.22
CA PHE A 389 0.53 15.68 -12.49
C PHE A 389 -0.69 15.81 -13.41
N VAL A 390 -1.87 16.16 -12.88
CA VAL A 390 -3.09 16.40 -13.67
C VAL A 390 -3.76 17.70 -13.25
N ASP A 391 -4.36 18.40 -14.22
CA ASP A 391 -5.19 19.58 -13.98
C ASP A 391 -6.63 19.18 -13.67
N TYR A 392 -6.86 18.80 -12.40
CA TYR A 392 -8.14 18.25 -11.92
C TYR A 392 -9.34 19.16 -12.18
N ASP A 393 -9.17 20.47 -12.06
CA ASP A 393 -10.27 21.43 -12.16
C ASP A 393 -10.79 21.60 -13.60
N LYS A 394 -10.00 21.16 -14.59
CA LYS A 394 -10.37 21.15 -16.01
C LYS A 394 -10.95 19.81 -16.49
N LEU A 395 -11.03 18.81 -15.62
CA LEU A 395 -11.63 17.53 -15.98
C LEU A 395 -13.15 17.61 -15.93
N GLU A 396 -13.81 16.92 -16.86
CA GLU A 396 -15.24 16.71 -16.77
C GLU A 396 -15.57 15.88 -15.53
N LYS A 397 -16.50 16.38 -14.73
CA LYS A 397 -16.94 15.75 -13.47
C LYS A 397 -18.29 15.10 -13.69
N THR A 398 -18.34 13.78 -13.50
CA THR A 398 -19.58 13.02 -13.53
C THR A 398 -20.07 12.82 -12.09
N TYR A 399 -21.20 13.45 -11.71
CA TYR A 399 -21.62 13.61 -10.31
C TYR A 399 -22.59 12.54 -9.77
N LYS A 400 -22.94 11.51 -10.56
CA LYS A 400 -23.96 10.53 -10.18
C LYS A 400 -23.42 9.11 -10.24
N THR A 401 -23.75 8.31 -9.22
CA THR A 401 -23.61 6.85 -9.33
C THR A 401 -24.68 6.38 -10.29
N PRO A 402 -24.33 5.69 -11.37
CA PRO A 402 -25.37 5.09 -12.18
C PRO A 402 -26.14 4.08 -11.31
N ASN A 403 -27.46 4.23 -11.22
CA ASN A 403 -28.37 3.20 -10.71
C ASN A 403 -28.28 1.94 -11.61
N ASP A 404 -28.81 0.78 -11.23
CA ASP A 404 -28.63 -0.45 -12.03
C ASP A 404 -29.17 -0.34 -13.47
N SER A 405 -30.21 0.47 -13.69
CA SER A 405 -30.69 0.84 -15.02
C SER A 405 -29.71 1.77 -15.74
N GLU A 406 -29.18 2.81 -15.10
CA GLU A 406 -28.16 3.72 -15.64
C GLU A 406 -26.83 2.96 -15.89
N LYS A 407 -26.48 1.94 -15.08
CA LYS A 407 -25.34 1.04 -15.32
C LYS A 407 -25.57 0.22 -16.58
N SER A 408 -26.79 -0.29 -16.76
CA SER A 408 -27.19 -0.95 -18.01
C SER A 408 -27.29 0.02 -19.20
N GLU A 409 -27.52 1.30 -18.92
CA GLU A 409 -27.51 2.39 -19.89
C GLU A 409 -26.09 2.79 -20.28
N PHE A 410 -25.11 2.82 -19.35
CA PHE A 410 -23.67 2.94 -19.66
C PHE A 410 -23.10 1.72 -20.39
N ILE A 411 -23.74 0.57 -20.25
CA ILE A 411 -23.44 -0.66 -21.00
C ILE A 411 -24.00 -0.59 -22.43
N ASN A 412 -25.08 0.17 -22.64
CA ASN A 412 -25.78 0.30 -23.93
C ASN A 412 -25.50 1.62 -24.66
N LYS A 413 -25.00 2.63 -23.95
CA LYS A 413 -24.61 3.95 -24.46
C LYS A 413 -23.13 4.11 -24.16
N ASP A 414 -22.37 4.06 -25.24
CA ASP A 414 -21.16 4.86 -25.41
C ASP A 414 -19.90 4.34 -24.76
N PHE A 415 -18.92 4.07 -25.61
CA PHE A 415 -17.70 3.38 -25.24
C PHE A 415 -16.77 4.29 -24.41
N ALA A 416 -16.79 4.11 -23.08
CA ALA A 416 -15.81 4.69 -22.17
C ALA A 416 -14.87 3.62 -21.61
N ILE A 417 -13.57 3.96 -21.51
CA ILE A 417 -12.56 3.12 -20.87
C ILE A 417 -12.56 3.43 -19.37
N TYR A 418 -13.10 2.54 -18.57
CA TYR A 418 -13.15 2.71 -17.11
C TYR A 418 -11.93 2.11 -16.45
N ALA A 419 -11.18 2.96 -15.75
CA ALA A 419 -10.07 2.55 -14.92
C ALA A 419 -10.52 2.58 -13.45
N GLY A 420 -10.80 1.42 -12.83
CA GLY A 420 -11.43 1.37 -11.48
C GLY A 420 -11.34 0.05 -10.71
N ALA A 421 -11.83 0.09 -9.46
CA ALA A 421 -11.86 -1.02 -8.50
C ALA A 421 -12.78 -2.18 -8.92
N ALA A 422 -12.27 -3.41 -8.93
CA ALA A 422 -12.97 -4.60 -9.42
C ALA A 422 -14.33 -4.90 -8.74
N TYR A 423 -14.55 -4.49 -7.48
CA TYR A 423 -15.75 -4.85 -6.71
C TYR A 423 -17.01 -4.02 -7.06
N LEU A 424 -16.86 -2.88 -7.74
CA LEU A 424 -17.98 -2.09 -8.25
C LEU A 424 -18.50 -2.60 -9.61
N LEU A 425 -17.80 -3.56 -10.24
CA LEU A 425 -17.94 -3.88 -11.66
C LEU A 425 -18.31 -5.35 -11.94
N ASN A 426 -18.68 -6.10 -10.91
CA ASN A 426 -19.03 -7.53 -11.00
C ASN A 426 -20.32 -7.86 -11.78
N SER A 427 -20.97 -6.89 -12.43
CA SER A 427 -22.25 -7.09 -13.14
C SER A 427 -22.21 -6.69 -14.63
N ILE A 428 -21.03 -6.49 -15.23
CA ILE A 428 -20.93 -5.78 -16.52
C ILE A 428 -20.16 -6.58 -17.59
N ASN A 429 -20.89 -7.17 -18.54
CA ASN A 429 -20.36 -8.04 -19.61
C ASN A 429 -19.97 -7.32 -20.93
N LYS A 430 -20.08 -5.99 -21.05
CA LYS A 430 -19.81 -5.27 -22.32
C LYS A 430 -19.04 -3.95 -22.19
N LEU A 431 -18.50 -3.67 -21.01
CA LEU A 431 -17.66 -2.50 -20.73
C LEU A 431 -16.23 -3.03 -20.59
N ILE A 432 -15.23 -2.39 -21.23
CA ILE A 432 -13.86 -2.85 -21.05
C ILE A 432 -13.37 -2.41 -19.67
N VAL A 433 -13.38 -3.37 -18.77
CA VAL A 433 -12.89 -3.25 -17.42
C VAL A 433 -11.37 -3.19 -17.50
N ILE A 434 -10.79 -2.00 -17.32
CA ILE A 434 -9.40 -1.96 -16.89
C ILE A 434 -9.40 -2.25 -15.39
N LYS A 435 -9.17 -3.51 -15.04
CA LYS A 435 -9.12 -3.98 -13.66
C LYS A 435 -7.96 -3.28 -12.97
N ASN A 436 -8.26 -2.21 -12.25
CA ASN A 436 -7.48 -1.90 -11.09
C ASN A 436 -8.10 -2.72 -9.95
N ALA A 437 -7.43 -3.76 -9.47
CA ALA A 437 -7.93 -4.50 -8.32
C ALA A 437 -7.67 -3.74 -7.00
N GLY A 438 -7.75 -2.41 -7.05
CA GLY A 438 -7.52 -1.50 -5.95
C GLY A 438 -8.79 -1.31 -5.13
N SER A 439 -8.68 -1.67 -3.85
CA SER A 439 -9.65 -1.52 -2.76
C SER A 439 -10.86 -2.49 -2.71
N TRP A 440 -11.02 -3.16 -1.56
CA TRP A 440 -12.25 -3.54 -0.85
C TRP A 440 -13.47 -4.13 -1.61
N ALA A 441 -13.47 -5.45 -1.83
CA ALA A 441 -14.69 -6.24 -1.62
C ALA A 441 -14.70 -6.77 -0.17
N ILE A 442 -15.18 -5.95 0.78
CA ILE A 442 -15.89 -6.50 1.95
C ILE A 442 -17.37 -6.26 1.68
N GLY A 443 -17.93 -7.13 0.84
CA GLY A 443 -19.32 -7.49 0.98
C GLY A 443 -19.38 -8.59 2.03
N THR A 444 -19.42 -8.22 3.31
CA THR A 444 -20.36 -8.94 4.17
C THR A 444 -21.71 -8.77 3.51
N THR A 445 -22.28 -9.84 2.98
CA THR A 445 -23.73 -9.99 2.90
C THR A 445 -24.28 -9.89 4.32
N GLN A 446 -24.35 -8.67 4.86
CA GLN A 446 -25.53 -8.26 5.60
C GLN A 446 -26.38 -7.51 4.59
N GLY A 447 -27.26 -8.27 3.95
CA GLY A 447 -28.14 -7.77 2.89
C GLY A 447 -28.59 -8.80 1.85
N ILE A 448 -28.24 -10.09 1.99
CA ILE A 448 -29.00 -11.18 1.36
C ILE A 448 -29.28 -12.21 2.45
N ASN A 449 -30.53 -12.21 2.92
CA ASN A 449 -31.14 -13.21 3.80
C ASN A 449 -30.89 -14.63 3.25
N ASP A 450 -30.61 -15.68 4.02
CA ASP A 450 -31.45 -16.16 5.11
C ASP A 450 -30.68 -17.10 6.09
N PRO A 451 -30.54 -16.74 7.38
CA PRO A 451 -30.01 -17.60 8.45
C PRO A 451 -30.86 -18.84 8.74
N LYS A 452 -32.14 -18.89 8.34
CA LYS A 452 -33.04 -20.03 8.57
C LYS A 452 -32.84 -21.18 7.60
N THR A 453 -32.25 -20.92 6.43
CA THR A 453 -31.82 -22.01 5.53
C THR A 453 -30.75 -22.87 6.23
N GLN A 454 -29.90 -22.27 7.08
CA GLN A 454 -28.93 -23.03 7.89
C GLN A 454 -29.56 -23.77 9.09
N PHE A 455 -30.72 -23.32 9.59
CA PHE A 455 -31.45 -24.01 10.66
C PHE A 455 -32.28 -25.19 10.12
N LYS A 456 -32.91 -25.04 8.94
CA LYS A 456 -33.66 -26.12 8.25
C LYS A 456 -32.74 -27.22 7.73
N THR A 457 -31.57 -26.88 7.18
CA THR A 457 -30.63 -27.90 6.67
C THR A 457 -29.97 -28.71 7.79
N ARG A 458 -29.74 -28.11 8.98
CA ARG A 458 -29.24 -28.84 10.16
C ARG A 458 -30.30 -29.69 10.85
N ILE A 459 -31.59 -29.31 10.80
CA ILE A 459 -32.70 -30.13 11.30
C ILE A 459 -33.03 -31.28 10.33
N ASN A 460 -32.91 -31.08 9.02
CA ASN A 460 -33.24 -32.11 8.02
C ASN A 460 -32.14 -33.17 7.86
N ILE A 461 -30.86 -32.82 8.05
CA ILE A 461 -29.75 -33.80 8.06
C ILE A 461 -29.73 -34.61 9.37
N ALA A 462 -30.25 -34.06 10.46
CA ALA A 462 -30.41 -34.78 11.73
C ALA A 462 -31.66 -35.67 11.81
N LYS A 463 -32.57 -35.60 10.83
CA LYS A 463 -33.80 -36.42 10.76
C LYS A 463 -33.85 -37.40 9.58
N SER A 464 -32.93 -37.29 8.61
CA SER A 464 -32.86 -38.22 7.49
C SER A 464 -31.94 -39.41 7.74
N ASN A 465 -31.34 -39.52 8.93
CA ASN A 465 -30.49 -40.65 9.34
C ASN A 465 -30.72 -41.12 10.79
N LEU A 466 -31.78 -40.66 11.47
CA LEU A 466 -32.33 -41.22 12.73
C LEU A 466 -33.83 -40.90 12.85
#